data_AF-A0A8J1ZTZ1-F1
#
_entry.id   AF-A0A8J1ZTZ1-F1
#
_cell.length_a   1.000
_cell.length_b   1.000
_cell.length_c   1.000
_cell.angle_alpha   90.00
_cell.angle_beta   90.00
_cell.angle_gamma   90.00
#
_symmetry.space_group_name_H-M   'P 1'
#
loop_
_entity.id
_entity.type
_entity.pdbx_description
1 polymer ?
#
loop_
_entity_poly.entity_id
_entity_poly.type
_entity_poly.pdbx_seq_one_letter_code
_entity_poly.pdbx_strand_id
1 'polypeptide(L)'
;MLLVLVPPFTSWRGRPRLRAQPPLVLAALRVIVAHLGCHLVSPSHGHLRGQNGIRSRAGEQEDTTAAGEDSTQLMTNDPHEDTIQTQAFLELDTSGEGRSTSMLEEGEQDQDDLLLYSGKTSTTRTASAAPAASSTLLEMEVGTRSKLPEGGAFSFREPLRPHQVGLIGGNHSLRGVKTINDLDFYDEYRGHKIGHLETVVGLFTQCHKLPATSPNSCPDTSIVFLLGDSSLDNKHWLYPTKNDKGEPDKASLADGSFTAPAVNGYEKVVGASGRMVKDVCYWLNRKSAESSKWFKQNEEDVLVKEHPYPHLLFVNSAVEESTLSSRASGLLPQDKFVSNHLKPQDILLVSVGHNDMAFLHVQQAARVLQEGTTDEKLTQLAVENFSHIYKEDTERYINSILGDSTCKMVVVCMLYHLDENDEAFSWWERGFQALGLIGNPENKRRMKVVQHALFEHALKQLQIPNAEKVVPLELSRALDGTNSLMYEQRVEPSVLGGEKLADLILDTIKENL
;
A
#
# COMPACT_ATOMS: atom_id res chain seq x y z
N MET A 1 31.76 33.09 -3.44
CA MET A 1 32.79 32.29 -2.74
C MET A 1 32.51 32.37 -1.26
N LEU A 2 31.76 31.41 -0.71
CA LEU A 2 31.53 31.26 0.73
C LEU A 2 31.48 29.76 1.01
N LEU A 3 32.45 29.25 1.78
CA LEU A 3 32.39 27.88 2.30
C LEU A 3 31.48 27.88 3.54
N VAL A 4 30.60 26.89 3.64
CA VAL A 4 29.97 26.52 4.90
C VAL A 4 30.64 25.23 5.38
N LEU A 5 31.21 25.27 6.57
CA LEU A 5 31.88 24.13 7.20
C LEU A 5 30.82 23.19 7.81
N VAL A 6 30.91 21.90 7.48
CA VAL A 6 30.15 20.83 8.13
C VAL A 6 30.99 20.26 9.27
N PRO A 7 30.45 20.05 10.49
CA PRO A 7 31.21 19.49 11.60
C PRO A 7 31.47 17.98 11.41
N PRO A 8 32.59 17.43 11.92
CA PRO A 8 32.88 16.01 11.81
C PRO A 8 32.05 15.21 12.81
N PHE A 9 31.19 14.31 12.32
CA PHE A 9 30.50 13.35 13.18
C PHE A 9 31.44 12.23 13.66
N THR A 10 31.37 11.93 14.95
CA THR A 10 32.15 10.89 15.62
C THR A 10 31.74 9.48 15.18
N SER A 11 32.71 8.58 15.10
CA SER A 11 32.56 7.21 14.59
C SER A 11 31.67 6.32 15.48
N TRP A 12 30.49 5.95 14.95
CA TRP A 12 29.64 4.93 15.57
C TRP A 12 30.11 3.52 15.13
N ARG A 13 30.91 2.84 15.97
CA ARG A 13 31.33 1.45 15.74
C ARG A 13 30.47 0.48 16.54
N GLY A 14 29.59 -0.25 15.87
CA GLY A 14 28.77 -1.28 16.52
C GLY A 14 27.84 -2.04 15.57
N ARG A 15 28.39 -2.94 14.74
CA ARG A 15 27.60 -4.02 14.11
C ARG A 15 28.27 -5.37 14.34
N PRO A 16 27.52 -6.44 14.68
CA PRO A 16 28.05 -7.80 14.67
C PRO A 16 28.37 -8.23 13.24
N ARG A 17 29.35 -9.13 13.09
CA ARG A 17 29.76 -9.66 11.78
C ARG A 17 28.69 -10.60 11.22
N LEU A 18 28.11 -10.24 10.08
CA LEU A 18 27.35 -11.18 9.25
C LEU A 18 28.23 -12.36 8.84
N ARG A 19 27.74 -13.59 9.09
CA ARG A 19 28.32 -14.81 8.48
C ARG A 19 27.98 -14.83 6.99
N ALA A 20 28.84 -15.46 6.19
CA ALA A 20 28.63 -15.58 4.75
C ALA A 20 27.38 -16.41 4.41
N GLN A 21 26.58 -15.92 3.46
CA GLN A 21 25.46 -16.61 2.83
C GLN A 21 25.96 -17.62 1.76
N PRO A 22 25.26 -18.73 1.50
CA PRO A 22 25.70 -19.76 0.55
C PRO A 22 25.40 -19.39 -0.93
N PRO A 23 26.11 -20.01 -1.91
CA PRO A 23 26.11 -19.58 -3.31
C PRO A 23 24.93 -20.14 -4.14
N LEU A 24 23.68 -19.85 -3.73
CA LEU A 24 22.48 -20.33 -4.44
C LEU A 24 21.86 -19.29 -5.41
N VAL A 25 22.00 -17.99 -5.14
CA VAL A 25 21.41 -16.93 -5.97
C VAL A 25 22.05 -16.83 -7.37
N LEU A 26 23.36 -17.08 -7.48
CA LEU A 26 24.10 -17.06 -8.75
C LEU A 26 23.82 -18.29 -9.64
N ALA A 27 23.22 -19.36 -9.11
CA ALA A 27 22.86 -20.54 -9.90
C ALA A 27 21.56 -20.32 -10.69
N ALA A 28 20.56 -19.66 -10.08
CA ALA A 28 19.27 -19.39 -10.72
C ALA A 28 19.40 -18.51 -11.98
N LEU A 29 20.23 -17.47 -11.93
CA LEU A 29 20.48 -16.56 -13.05
C LEU A 29 21.14 -17.22 -14.27
N ARG A 30 21.89 -18.32 -14.09
CA ARG A 30 22.53 -19.03 -15.21
C ARG A 30 21.59 -19.95 -15.99
N VAL A 31 20.50 -20.40 -15.37
CA VAL A 31 19.51 -21.27 -16.03
C VAL A 31 18.59 -20.47 -16.96
N ILE A 32 18.24 -19.25 -16.57
CA ILE A 32 17.34 -18.37 -17.35
C ILE A 32 17.98 -17.93 -18.68
N VAL A 33 19.28 -17.60 -18.68
CA VAL A 33 20.03 -17.20 -19.89
C VAL A 33 20.18 -18.37 -20.89
N ALA A 34 20.09 -19.62 -20.43
CA ALA A 34 20.25 -20.81 -21.28
C ALA A 34 18.95 -21.25 -22.00
N HIS A 35 17.78 -20.71 -21.65
CA HIS A 35 16.49 -21.19 -22.18
C HIS A 35 15.84 -20.30 -23.26
N LEU A 36 16.37 -19.10 -23.53
CA LEU A 36 15.78 -18.15 -24.48
C LEU A 36 16.44 -18.12 -25.88
N GLY A 37 17.36 -19.05 -26.14
CA GLY A 37 18.24 -19.03 -27.33
C GLY A 37 18.06 -20.17 -28.32
N CYS A 38 16.84 -20.44 -28.83
CA CYS A 38 16.67 -21.32 -30.00
C CYS A 38 15.29 -21.21 -30.67
N HIS A 39 15.14 -20.36 -31.69
CA HIS A 39 14.23 -20.57 -32.85
C HIS A 39 14.45 -19.47 -33.90
N LEU A 40 15.24 -19.75 -34.93
CA LEU A 40 15.14 -19.06 -36.22
C LEU A 40 15.20 -20.04 -37.39
N VAL A 41 14.41 -19.72 -38.41
CA VAL A 41 14.04 -20.61 -39.51
C VAL A 41 15.09 -20.62 -40.62
N SER A 42 15.32 -21.81 -41.19
CA SER A 42 16.21 -22.03 -42.33
C SER A 42 15.52 -21.74 -43.67
N PRO A 43 16.21 -21.09 -44.63
CA PRO A 43 15.93 -21.27 -46.04
C PRO A 43 17.07 -21.98 -46.80
N SER A 44 16.71 -22.51 -47.95
CA SER A 44 17.34 -23.64 -48.63
C SER A 44 18.36 -23.31 -49.72
N HIS A 45 19.28 -24.27 -49.93
CA HIS A 45 20.03 -24.60 -51.16
C HIS A 45 21.23 -23.72 -51.61
N GLY A 46 22.35 -24.38 -51.95
CA GLY A 46 23.51 -23.79 -52.63
C GLY A 46 24.77 -24.66 -52.61
N HIS A 47 24.96 -25.53 -53.60
CA HIS A 47 26.22 -26.27 -53.82
C HIS A 47 27.37 -25.35 -54.23
N LEU A 48 28.63 -25.63 -53.80
CA LEU A 48 29.77 -25.86 -54.73
C LEU A 48 31.07 -26.29 -54.02
N ARG A 49 32.01 -26.83 -54.83
CA ARG A 49 33.29 -27.49 -54.45
C ARG A 49 34.48 -26.52 -54.36
N GLY A 50 35.55 -26.96 -53.68
CA GLY A 50 36.94 -26.50 -53.90
C GLY A 50 37.82 -26.63 -52.65
N GLN A 51 38.40 -27.78 -52.32
CA GLN A 51 39.73 -28.30 -52.74
C GLN A 51 40.98 -27.49 -52.34
N ASN A 52 41.94 -28.22 -51.74
CA ASN A 52 43.38 -27.92 -51.54
C ASN A 52 43.73 -26.85 -50.48
N GLY A 53 44.70 -27.07 -49.56
CA GLY A 53 45.45 -28.28 -49.23
C GLY A 53 46.81 -28.00 -48.56
N ILE A 54 47.45 -29.08 -48.06
CA ILE A 54 48.91 -29.26 -47.87
C ILE A 54 49.58 -28.73 -46.56
N ARG A 55 49.89 -29.70 -45.67
CA ARG A 55 51.11 -29.85 -44.80
C ARG A 55 51.40 -28.83 -43.67
N SER A 56 52.14 -29.17 -42.61
CA SER A 56 52.52 -30.46 -41.98
C SER A 56 53.34 -30.26 -40.69
N ARG A 57 53.31 -31.29 -39.81
CA ARG A 57 54.22 -31.67 -38.71
C ARG A 57 53.78 -31.26 -37.30
N ALA A 58 54.08 -31.99 -36.22
CA ALA A 58 54.47 -33.39 -35.90
C ALA A 58 55.08 -33.34 -34.47
N GLY A 59 54.99 -34.42 -33.68
CA GLY A 59 55.24 -34.43 -32.22
C GLY A 59 53.92 -34.67 -31.48
N GLU A 60 53.57 -35.85 -30.92
CA GLU A 60 54.37 -36.91 -30.26
C GLU A 60 55.21 -36.34 -29.10
N GLN A 61 55.17 -36.83 -27.86
CA GLN A 61 54.72 -38.12 -27.27
C GLN A 61 54.13 -37.88 -25.85
N GLU A 62 53.16 -38.67 -25.35
CA GLU A 62 53.30 -39.81 -24.39
C GLU A 62 54.03 -39.50 -23.05
N ASP A 63 53.72 -40.09 -21.88
CA ASP A 63 52.60 -40.89 -21.34
C ASP A 63 52.89 -41.16 -19.82
N THR A 64 52.03 -41.88 -19.08
CA THR A 64 52.26 -42.51 -17.74
C THR A 64 52.41 -41.55 -16.53
N THR A 65 52.35 -41.88 -15.22
CA THR A 65 51.82 -42.96 -14.32
C THR A 65 51.89 -42.41 -12.86
N ALA A 66 51.41 -43.01 -11.76
CA ALA A 66 50.19 -43.80 -11.41
C ALA A 66 50.20 -44.14 -9.87
N ALA A 67 49.09 -44.67 -9.35
CA ALA A 67 48.97 -45.46 -8.10
C ALA A 67 49.04 -44.78 -6.69
N GLY A 68 48.54 -45.52 -5.67
CA GLY A 68 48.46 -45.20 -4.23
C GLY A 68 47.04 -44.79 -3.79
N GLU A 69 46.17 -45.60 -3.18
CA GLU A 69 46.30 -46.50 -1.99
C GLU A 69 46.66 -45.72 -0.70
N ASP A 70 46.05 -45.90 0.48
CA ASP A 70 45.17 -46.99 0.97
C ASP A 70 44.25 -46.57 2.16
N SER A 71 43.34 -47.47 2.58
CA SER A 71 42.80 -47.84 3.93
C SER A 71 42.94 -46.92 5.19
N THR A 72 42.17 -47.01 6.30
CA THR A 72 40.96 -47.73 6.79
C THR A 72 40.45 -46.95 8.04
N GLN A 73 39.15 -46.69 8.25
CA GLN A 73 38.13 -47.49 8.97
C GLN A 73 38.14 -47.45 10.53
N LEU A 74 36.92 -47.44 11.11
CA LEU A 74 36.48 -47.97 12.44
C LEU A 74 36.24 -47.05 13.68
N MET A 75 34.94 -47.01 14.08
CA MET A 75 34.38 -47.13 15.46
C MET A 75 34.54 -45.93 16.45
N THR A 76 33.62 -45.61 17.39
CA THR A 76 32.26 -46.09 17.76
C THR A 76 31.57 -45.14 18.79
N ASN A 77 30.27 -45.37 19.03
CA ASN A 77 29.50 -45.16 20.29
C ASN A 77 28.96 -43.76 20.69
N ASP A 78 27.62 -43.69 20.64
CA ASP A 78 26.67 -43.05 21.59
C ASP A 78 26.60 -43.89 22.92
N PRO A 79 25.75 -43.63 23.95
CA PRO A 79 24.88 -42.46 24.27
C PRO A 79 24.89 -42.02 25.77
N HIS A 80 23.94 -41.12 26.15
CA HIS A 80 23.17 -40.98 27.43
C HIS A 80 23.20 -39.65 28.24
N GLU A 81 21.97 -39.19 28.50
CA GLU A 81 21.34 -38.63 29.74
C GLU A 81 21.64 -37.23 30.31
N ASP A 82 20.54 -36.44 30.35
CA ASP A 82 19.93 -35.72 31.48
C ASP A 82 20.76 -34.88 32.48
N THR A 83 20.25 -33.67 32.77
CA THR A 83 19.77 -33.30 34.12
C THR A 83 19.00 -31.96 34.10
N ILE A 84 17.84 -31.94 34.77
CA ILE A 84 17.07 -30.74 35.12
C ILE A 84 17.63 -30.14 36.42
N GLN A 85 17.83 -28.82 36.50
CA GLN A 85 17.86 -28.14 37.80
C GLN A 85 17.07 -26.82 37.80
N THR A 86 16.02 -26.83 38.62
CA THR A 86 15.33 -25.65 39.16
C THR A 86 16.06 -25.21 40.43
N GLN A 87 16.21 -23.91 40.67
CA GLN A 87 16.41 -23.40 42.03
C GLN A 87 15.75 -22.03 42.20
N ALA A 88 15.29 -21.77 43.42
CA ALA A 88 14.48 -20.61 43.79
C ALA A 88 14.91 -20.09 45.18
N PHE A 89 14.31 -18.96 45.56
CA PHE A 89 14.32 -18.34 46.89
C PHE A 89 15.61 -17.68 47.38
N LEU A 90 15.49 -16.38 47.64
CA LEU A 90 15.95 -15.78 48.89
C LEU A 90 14.96 -14.67 49.29
N GLU A 91 14.21 -14.92 50.36
CA GLU A 91 13.38 -13.90 51.03
C GLU A 91 14.27 -12.95 51.83
N LEU A 92 13.86 -11.68 51.93
CA LEU A 92 14.22 -10.84 53.08
C LEU A 92 13.03 -9.95 53.44
N ASP A 93 12.35 -10.35 54.51
CA ASP A 93 11.31 -9.58 55.18
C ASP A 93 11.94 -8.46 56.02
N THR A 94 11.42 -7.22 55.89
CA THR A 94 11.52 -6.21 56.95
C THR A 94 10.25 -5.37 57.03
N SER A 95 9.46 -5.67 58.06
CA SER A 95 8.36 -4.82 58.54
C SER A 95 8.81 -3.39 58.92
N GLY A 96 7.93 -2.40 58.71
CA GLY A 96 8.14 -1.02 59.15
C GLY A 96 6.95 -0.10 58.85
N GLU A 97 6.17 0.25 59.87
CA GLU A 97 5.00 1.14 59.76
C GLU A 97 5.39 2.63 59.61
N GLY A 98 4.54 3.43 58.94
CA GLY A 98 4.30 4.82 59.39
C GLY A 98 4.20 5.95 58.36
N ARG A 99 3.00 6.56 58.30
CA ARG A 99 2.68 7.98 58.00
C ARG A 99 3.01 8.58 56.60
N SER A 100 1.92 8.77 55.84
CA SER A 100 1.39 10.08 55.37
C SER A 100 2.34 11.30 55.28
N THR A 101 2.54 11.86 54.07
CA THR A 101 1.92 13.13 53.58
C THR A 101 2.38 13.48 52.15
N SER A 102 1.59 14.31 51.43
CA SER A 102 1.90 15.10 50.20
C SER A 102 2.43 14.33 48.96
N MET A 103 1.70 14.33 47.84
CA MET A 103 1.71 15.41 46.81
C MET A 103 3.12 15.77 46.31
N LEU A 104 3.53 15.12 45.21
CA LEU A 104 4.22 15.79 44.10
C LEU A 104 3.69 15.22 42.79
N GLU A 105 3.46 16.10 41.82
CA GLU A 105 3.13 15.77 40.44
C GLU A 105 4.45 15.51 39.70
N GLU A 106 4.61 14.34 39.08
CA GLU A 106 5.63 14.13 38.04
C GLU A 106 4.90 14.08 36.70
N GLY A 107 5.01 15.17 35.93
CA GLY A 107 4.50 15.24 34.57
C GLY A 107 5.51 14.59 33.62
N GLU A 108 5.08 13.54 32.92
CA GLU A 108 5.84 13.02 31.78
C GLU A 108 5.89 14.07 30.68
N GLN A 109 7.11 14.41 30.26
CA GLN A 109 7.40 15.47 29.31
C GLN A 109 7.73 14.85 27.96
N ASP A 110 6.71 14.48 27.19
CA ASP A 110 6.88 14.00 25.82
C ASP A 110 7.50 15.12 24.94
N GLN A 111 8.62 14.79 24.32
CA GLN A 111 9.26 15.63 23.30
C GLN A 111 8.86 15.16 21.90
N ASP A 112 7.72 15.66 21.43
CA ASP A 112 7.36 15.58 20.02
C ASP A 112 8.23 16.53 19.19
N ASP A 113 9.25 15.98 18.51
CA ASP A 113 10.06 16.67 17.50
C ASP A 113 9.24 16.84 16.20
N LEU A 114 8.20 17.67 16.28
CA LEU A 114 7.32 18.06 15.19
C LEU A 114 8.07 18.99 14.22
N LEU A 115 8.66 18.42 13.17
CA LEU A 115 9.29 19.16 12.04
C LEU A 115 8.23 19.90 11.20
N LEU A 116 7.66 20.96 11.77
CA LEU A 116 6.72 21.87 11.11
C LEU A 116 7.38 22.60 9.95
N TYR A 117 7.10 22.13 8.73
CA TYR A 117 7.61 22.73 7.50
C TYR A 117 6.80 23.99 7.10
N SER A 118 6.89 25.06 7.90
CA SER A 118 6.10 26.29 7.71
C SER A 118 6.60 27.15 6.52
N GLY A 119 6.19 26.77 5.30
CA GLY A 119 6.42 27.56 4.09
C GLY A 119 5.55 28.81 4.03
N LYS A 120 5.99 29.93 4.62
CA LYS A 120 5.29 31.23 4.51
C LYS A 120 5.46 31.85 3.11
N THR A 121 4.52 31.59 2.20
CA THR A 121 4.41 32.30 0.91
C THR A 121 3.45 33.48 1.01
N SER A 122 4.01 34.68 1.22
CA SER A 122 3.25 35.94 1.18
C SER A 122 3.04 36.41 -0.26
N THR A 123 1.92 36.04 -0.88
CA THR A 123 1.54 36.52 -2.23
C THR A 123 0.67 37.78 -2.16
N THR A 124 1.30 38.95 -2.07
CA THR A 124 0.63 40.23 -2.32
C THR A 124 0.24 40.35 -3.80
N ARG A 125 -1.05 40.16 -4.12
CA ARG A 125 -1.63 40.44 -5.44
C ARG A 125 -1.69 41.97 -5.68
N THR A 126 -0.76 42.49 -6.49
CA THR A 126 -0.94 43.80 -7.14
C THR A 126 -1.72 43.63 -8.43
N ALA A 127 -2.90 44.25 -8.53
CA ALA A 127 -3.67 44.27 -9.77
C ALA A 127 -3.00 45.18 -10.81
N SER A 128 -2.67 44.63 -11.98
CA SER A 128 -2.25 45.39 -13.16
C SER A 128 -3.28 45.21 -14.26
N ALA A 129 -3.81 46.32 -14.78
CA ALA A 129 -4.80 46.29 -15.86
C ALA A 129 -4.16 45.85 -17.18
N ALA A 130 -4.90 45.04 -17.95
CA ALA A 130 -4.56 44.71 -19.34
C ALA A 130 -5.31 45.66 -20.31
N PRO A 131 -4.67 46.14 -21.40
CA PRO A 131 -5.34 46.94 -22.40
C PRO A 131 -6.17 46.07 -23.36
N ALA A 132 -7.33 46.56 -23.77
CA ALA A 132 -8.15 45.91 -24.79
C ALA A 132 -7.52 46.06 -26.19
N ALA A 133 -7.42 44.95 -26.93
CA ALA A 133 -7.09 44.94 -28.35
C ALA A 133 -8.26 44.35 -29.14
N SER A 134 -8.78 45.12 -30.09
CA SER A 134 -9.83 44.69 -31.01
C SER A 134 -9.21 43.90 -32.16
N SER A 135 -9.76 42.72 -32.49
CA SER A 135 -9.40 41.96 -33.70
C SER A 135 -10.62 41.76 -34.59
N THR A 136 -10.51 42.28 -35.81
CA THR A 136 -11.54 42.31 -36.85
C THR A 136 -11.91 40.89 -37.32
N LEU A 137 -13.21 40.63 -37.51
CA LEU A 137 -13.70 39.48 -38.25
C LEU A 137 -13.31 39.58 -39.73
N LEU A 138 -12.80 38.48 -40.29
CA LEU A 138 -12.57 38.33 -41.72
C LEU A 138 -13.19 37.00 -42.15
N GLU A 139 -14.27 37.09 -42.93
CA GLU A 139 -15.02 35.93 -43.41
C GLU A 139 -14.22 35.20 -44.51
N MET A 140 -14.18 33.87 -44.44
CA MET A 140 -13.81 33.02 -45.57
C MET A 140 -14.79 31.85 -45.66
N GLU A 141 -15.73 31.93 -46.60
CA GLU A 141 -16.51 30.79 -47.04
C GLU A 141 -15.66 29.86 -47.93
N VAL A 142 -15.46 28.61 -47.51
CA VAL A 142 -15.44 27.47 -48.44
C VAL A 142 -16.09 26.27 -47.72
N GLY A 143 -17.23 25.80 -48.22
CA GLY A 143 -17.90 24.64 -47.63
C GLY A 143 -17.46 23.31 -48.24
N THR A 144 -17.71 22.20 -47.54
CA THR A 144 -18.55 21.11 -48.09
C THR A 144 -18.99 20.11 -47.02
N ARG A 145 -20.13 19.48 -47.28
CA ARG A 145 -20.89 18.57 -46.40
C ARG A 145 -20.10 17.32 -45.97
N SER A 146 -20.26 16.94 -44.70
CA SER A 146 -20.70 15.58 -44.36
C SER A 146 -21.74 15.66 -43.23
N LYS A 147 -22.73 14.77 -43.23
CA LYS A 147 -23.78 14.71 -42.21
C LYS A 147 -23.35 13.75 -41.11
N LEU A 148 -23.35 14.19 -39.86
CA LEU A 148 -23.42 13.33 -38.69
C LEU A 148 -24.73 13.59 -37.95
N PRO A 149 -25.34 12.56 -37.31
CA PRO A 149 -26.67 12.69 -36.72
C PRO A 149 -26.65 13.48 -35.41
N GLU A 150 -27.59 14.41 -35.28
CA GLU A 150 -27.98 14.97 -33.98
C GLU A 150 -28.65 13.87 -33.14
N GLY A 151 -28.28 13.76 -31.86
CA GLY A 151 -29.01 12.90 -30.91
C GLY A 151 -28.15 12.36 -29.78
N GLY A 152 -28.33 12.90 -28.57
CA GLY A 152 -27.73 12.34 -27.36
C GLY A 152 -27.17 13.36 -26.38
N ALA A 153 -27.99 14.29 -25.89
CA ALA A 153 -27.63 15.04 -24.69
C ALA A 153 -27.57 14.06 -23.50
N PHE A 154 -26.35 13.71 -23.05
CA PHE A 154 -26.15 12.94 -21.83
C PHE A 154 -26.56 13.79 -20.63
N SER A 155 -27.82 13.66 -20.21
CA SER A 155 -28.27 14.12 -18.91
C SER A 155 -27.56 13.29 -17.85
N PHE A 156 -26.61 13.89 -17.13
CA PHE A 156 -26.26 13.43 -15.79
C PHE A 156 -27.56 13.43 -14.99
N ARG A 157 -28.06 12.25 -14.61
CA ARG A 157 -29.13 12.16 -13.61
C ARG A 157 -28.55 12.72 -12.32
N GLU A 158 -29.25 13.67 -11.69
CA GLU A 158 -28.95 14.05 -10.31
C GLU A 158 -28.89 12.76 -9.47
N PRO A 159 -27.91 12.63 -8.55
CA PRO A 159 -27.98 11.55 -7.56
C PRO A 159 -29.33 11.68 -6.86
N LEU A 160 -30.01 10.54 -6.67
CA LEU A 160 -31.29 10.49 -5.97
C LEU A 160 -31.19 11.34 -4.71
N ARG A 161 -32.05 12.36 -4.60
CA ARG A 161 -32.15 13.14 -3.37
C ARG A 161 -32.27 12.15 -2.22
N PRO A 162 -31.60 12.37 -1.07
CA PRO A 162 -31.89 11.58 0.10
C PRO A 162 -33.34 11.90 0.49
N HIS A 163 -34.27 11.09 -0.03
CA HIS A 163 -35.52 10.84 0.65
C HIS A 163 -35.15 10.55 2.08
N GLN A 164 -35.88 11.15 3.02
CA GLN A 164 -35.77 10.79 4.42
C GLN A 164 -35.92 9.27 4.48
N VAL A 165 -34.81 8.57 4.67
CA VAL A 165 -34.80 7.16 5.01
C VAL A 165 -35.37 7.15 6.42
N GLY A 166 -36.70 7.11 6.49
CA GLY A 166 -37.39 6.82 7.72
C GLY A 166 -36.74 5.57 8.26
N LEU A 167 -36.27 5.64 9.50
CA LEU A 167 -35.77 4.48 10.22
C LEU A 167 -36.97 3.55 10.46
N ILE A 168 -37.33 2.77 9.44
CA ILE A 168 -38.50 1.89 9.46
C ILE A 168 -38.17 0.69 10.36
N GLY A 169 -38.43 0.88 11.65
CA GLY A 169 -39.34 0.02 12.40
C GLY A 169 -38.86 -1.38 12.79
N GLY A 170 -37.71 -1.85 12.31
CA GLY A 170 -37.09 -3.10 12.75
C GLY A 170 -36.57 -2.96 14.19
N ASN A 171 -37.43 -3.21 15.18
CA ASN A 171 -37.20 -2.84 16.59
C ASN A 171 -36.12 -3.68 17.33
N HIS A 172 -35.22 -4.33 16.60
CA HIS A 172 -33.93 -4.82 17.10
C HIS A 172 -32.95 -3.66 17.20
N SER A 173 -33.25 -2.71 18.10
CA SER A 173 -32.28 -1.71 18.53
C SER A 173 -31.04 -2.46 19.05
N LEU A 174 -29.89 -2.23 18.40
CA LEU A 174 -28.57 -2.64 18.88
C LEU A 174 -28.23 -1.77 20.10
N ARG A 175 -28.88 -2.07 21.23
CA ARG A 175 -28.82 -1.25 22.45
C ARG A 175 -27.38 -1.18 22.93
N GLY A 176 -26.83 0.03 22.95
CA GLY A 176 -25.47 0.30 23.46
C GLY A 176 -24.38 0.39 22.40
N VAL A 177 -24.68 0.31 21.10
CA VAL A 177 -23.70 0.75 20.07
C VAL A 177 -23.48 2.25 20.26
N LYS A 178 -22.25 2.61 20.64
CA LYS A 178 -21.82 4.00 20.79
C LYS A 178 -21.71 4.63 19.40
N THR A 179 -22.33 5.78 19.19
CA THR A 179 -22.06 6.59 17.99
C THR A 179 -20.79 7.41 18.20
N ILE A 180 -20.03 7.59 17.14
CA ILE A 180 -18.81 8.40 17.08
C ILE A 180 -19.19 9.73 16.43
N ASN A 181 -18.71 10.87 16.93
CA ASN A 181 -18.90 12.11 16.16
C ASN A 181 -18.14 12.01 14.84
N ASP A 182 -18.75 12.47 13.75
CA ASP A 182 -18.19 12.42 12.40
C ASP A 182 -16.89 13.22 12.26
N LEU A 183 -16.73 14.31 13.02
CA LEU A 183 -15.50 15.09 13.04
C LEU A 183 -14.43 14.37 13.86
N ASP A 184 -14.77 13.91 15.07
CA ASP A 184 -13.86 13.14 15.93
C ASP A 184 -13.41 11.83 15.25
N PHE A 185 -14.18 11.29 14.29
CA PHE A 185 -13.79 10.11 13.51
C PHE A 185 -12.66 10.40 12.51
N TYR A 186 -12.56 11.64 12.02
CA TYR A 186 -11.61 12.07 11.00
C TYR A 186 -10.65 13.21 11.45
N ASP A 187 -10.56 13.50 12.75
CA ASP A 187 -9.70 14.56 13.28
C ASP A 187 -8.21 14.20 13.34
N GLU A 188 -7.89 12.90 13.40
CA GLU A 188 -6.52 12.40 13.38
C GLU A 188 -5.92 12.36 11.98
N TYR A 189 -4.69 12.90 11.87
CA TYR A 189 -3.87 12.75 10.68
C TYR A 189 -3.44 11.28 10.49
N ARG A 190 -2.85 10.68 11.53
CA ARG A 190 -2.23 9.35 11.51
C ARG A 190 -3.20 8.22 11.83
N GLY A 191 -3.90 7.71 10.81
CA GLY A 191 -4.90 6.65 10.97
C GLY A 191 -6.16 7.12 11.71
N HIS A 192 -6.88 6.18 12.32
CA HIS A 192 -8.02 6.45 13.20
C HIS A 192 -7.72 5.99 14.65
N LYS A 193 -8.38 6.64 15.62
CA LYS A 193 -8.37 6.27 17.04
C LYS A 193 -8.77 4.83 17.27
N ILE A 194 -8.04 4.12 18.14
CA ILE A 194 -8.32 2.71 18.46
C ILE A 194 -9.75 2.50 18.98
N GLY A 195 -10.23 3.36 19.88
CA GLY A 195 -11.62 3.28 20.37
C GLY A 195 -12.70 3.52 19.29
N HIS A 196 -12.34 4.15 18.16
CA HIS A 196 -13.23 4.30 17.00
C HIS A 196 -13.24 3.00 16.17
N LEU A 197 -12.07 2.40 15.95
CA LEU A 197 -11.95 1.10 15.29
C LEU A 197 -12.64 -0.02 16.08
N GLU A 198 -12.48 -0.05 17.41
CA GLU A 198 -13.20 -0.97 18.31
C GLU A 198 -14.71 -0.85 18.17
N THR A 199 -15.22 0.38 18.02
CA THR A 199 -16.66 0.63 17.86
C THR A 199 -17.17 0.09 16.51
N VAL A 200 -16.42 0.32 15.42
CA VAL A 200 -16.74 -0.17 14.07
C VAL A 200 -16.68 -1.71 14.01
N VAL A 201 -15.56 -2.31 14.40
CA VAL A 201 -15.36 -3.78 14.38
C VAL A 201 -16.28 -4.48 15.40
N GLY A 202 -16.58 -3.83 16.52
CA GLY A 202 -17.57 -4.28 17.49
C GLY A 202 -18.97 -4.36 16.91
N LEU A 203 -19.42 -3.36 16.15
CA LEU A 203 -20.68 -3.41 15.40
C LEU A 203 -20.66 -4.54 14.37
N PHE A 204 -19.63 -4.59 13.52
CA PHE A 204 -19.52 -5.59 12.46
C PHE A 204 -19.57 -7.00 13.06
N THR A 205 -18.78 -7.28 14.09
CA THR A 205 -18.78 -8.53 14.85
C THR A 205 -20.13 -8.87 15.50
N GLN A 206 -20.96 -7.89 15.87
CA GLN A 206 -22.33 -8.15 16.32
C GLN A 206 -23.25 -8.59 15.17
N CYS A 207 -23.12 -8.01 13.97
CA CYS A 207 -23.88 -8.44 12.79
C CYS A 207 -23.61 -9.91 12.40
N HIS A 208 -22.34 -10.37 12.49
CA HIS A 208 -22.00 -11.80 12.28
C HIS A 208 -22.65 -12.75 13.29
N LYS A 209 -22.96 -12.30 14.52
CA LYS A 209 -23.50 -13.15 15.60
C LYS A 209 -25.01 -13.38 15.51
N LEU A 210 -25.69 -12.77 14.55
CA LEU A 210 -27.11 -12.98 14.34
C LEU A 210 -27.35 -14.39 13.74
N PRO A 211 -28.36 -15.15 14.20
CA PRO A 211 -28.64 -16.48 13.66
C PRO A 211 -28.90 -16.42 12.15
N ALA A 212 -28.46 -17.40 11.37
CA ALA A 212 -28.61 -17.44 9.90
C ALA A 212 -30.08 -17.32 9.39
N THR A 213 -31.07 -17.48 10.27
CA THR A 213 -32.50 -17.26 10.00
C THR A 213 -32.96 -15.82 10.23
N SER A 214 -32.10 -14.95 10.74
CA SER A 214 -32.37 -13.53 10.90
C SER A 214 -32.26 -12.83 9.55
N PRO A 215 -33.22 -11.98 9.16
CA PRO A 215 -33.08 -11.16 7.94
C PRO A 215 -31.92 -10.16 8.00
N ASN A 216 -31.30 -10.00 9.18
CA ASN A 216 -30.14 -9.15 9.41
C ASN A 216 -28.83 -9.94 9.58
N SER A 217 -28.86 -11.28 9.56
CA SER A 217 -27.63 -12.08 9.56
C SER A 217 -27.03 -12.16 8.17
N CYS A 218 -25.71 -12.06 8.08
CA CYS A 218 -24.97 -12.45 6.90
C CYS A 218 -23.85 -13.39 7.38
N PRO A 219 -24.10 -14.73 7.39
CA PRO A 219 -23.13 -15.69 7.91
C PRO A 219 -21.81 -15.64 7.14
N ASP A 220 -21.88 -15.39 5.84
CA ASP A 220 -20.75 -15.17 4.94
C ASP A 220 -20.41 -13.68 4.86
N THR A 221 -20.02 -13.09 5.99
CA THR A 221 -19.37 -11.77 6.02
C THR A 221 -17.89 -11.96 6.31
N SER A 222 -17.03 -11.15 5.68
CA SER A 222 -15.60 -11.04 6.01
C SER A 222 -15.23 -9.58 6.24
N ILE A 223 -14.42 -9.32 7.26
CA ILE A 223 -13.83 -7.99 7.47
C ILE A 223 -12.54 -7.89 6.64
N VAL A 224 -12.38 -6.79 5.92
CA VAL A 224 -11.16 -6.45 5.18
C VAL A 224 -10.47 -5.31 5.91
N PHE A 225 -9.33 -5.59 6.52
CA PHE A 225 -8.51 -4.61 7.24
C PHE A 225 -7.51 -3.96 6.28
N LEU A 226 -7.66 -2.66 6.03
CA LEU A 226 -6.68 -1.85 5.32
C LEU A 226 -5.53 -1.53 6.28
N LEU A 227 -4.29 -1.74 5.85
CA LEU A 227 -3.08 -1.64 6.67
C LEU A 227 -1.95 -0.98 5.88
N GLY A 228 -1.09 -0.25 6.58
CA GLY A 228 0.10 0.37 6.00
C GLY A 228 0.02 1.90 5.91
N ASP A 229 0.20 2.48 4.73
CA ASP A 229 0.47 3.92 4.52
C ASP A 229 -0.63 4.74 3.82
N SER A 230 -0.31 5.99 3.41
CA SER A 230 -1.22 6.99 2.82
C SER A 230 -1.96 6.49 1.57
N SER A 231 -1.37 5.51 0.86
CA SER A 231 -1.98 4.80 -0.28
C SER A 231 -3.38 4.25 0.01
N LEU A 232 -3.67 3.95 1.28
CA LEU A 232 -4.97 3.48 1.78
C LEU A 232 -5.63 4.43 2.80
N ASP A 233 -4.88 5.38 3.37
CA ASP A 233 -5.35 6.35 4.40
C ASP A 233 -5.50 7.79 3.87
N ASN A 234 -5.88 7.97 2.60
CA ASN A 234 -5.86 9.28 1.92
C ASN A 234 -6.85 10.35 2.46
N LYS A 235 -7.54 10.08 3.56
CA LYS A 235 -8.59 10.93 4.17
C LYS A 235 -8.17 12.38 4.38
N HIS A 236 -6.93 12.63 4.80
CA HIS A 236 -6.43 13.97 5.11
C HIS A 236 -6.18 14.85 3.88
N TRP A 237 -6.05 14.24 2.70
CA TRP A 237 -5.72 14.93 1.46
C TRP A 237 -6.95 15.46 0.72
N LEU A 238 -8.13 14.91 1.03
CA LEU A 238 -9.40 15.25 0.38
C LEU A 238 -10.09 16.50 0.94
N TYR A 239 -9.55 17.11 2.00
CA TYR A 239 -10.13 18.32 2.60
C TYR A 239 -9.81 19.58 1.76
N PRO A 240 -10.81 20.27 1.17
CA PRO A 240 -10.59 21.44 0.32
C PRO A 240 -10.17 22.68 1.10
N THR A 241 -10.44 22.69 2.41
CA THR A 241 -10.08 23.72 3.37
C THR A 241 -9.59 23.06 4.64
N LYS A 242 -8.40 23.46 5.07
CA LYS A 242 -7.83 23.11 6.38
C LYS A 242 -7.77 24.40 7.20
N ASN A 243 -8.00 24.30 8.51
CA ASN A 243 -7.78 25.43 9.39
C ASN A 243 -6.27 25.72 9.56
N ASP A 244 -5.91 26.76 10.32
CA ASP A 244 -4.50 27.16 10.55
C ASP A 244 -3.63 26.05 11.19
N LYS A 245 -4.23 24.96 11.68
CA LYS A 245 -3.55 23.80 12.26
C LYS A 245 -3.51 22.57 11.33
N GLY A 246 -4.09 22.65 10.14
CA GLY A 246 -4.23 21.51 9.24
C GLY A 246 -5.47 20.64 9.48
N GLU A 247 -6.27 20.92 10.52
CA GLU A 247 -7.46 20.15 10.89
C GLU A 247 -8.63 20.45 9.92
N PRO A 248 -9.55 19.49 9.68
CA PRO A 248 -10.74 19.73 8.88
C PRO A 248 -11.75 20.63 9.59
N ASP A 249 -12.30 21.62 8.88
CA ASP A 249 -13.39 22.45 9.41
C ASP A 249 -14.71 21.66 9.42
N LYS A 250 -15.57 21.94 10.41
CA LYS A 250 -16.92 21.37 10.53
C LYS A 250 -17.78 21.68 9.32
N ALA A 251 -17.58 22.85 8.70
CA ALA A 251 -18.24 23.23 7.47
C ALA A 251 -17.87 22.31 6.29
N SER A 252 -16.63 21.78 6.26
CA SER A 252 -16.12 20.97 5.17
C SER A 252 -16.82 19.61 5.10
N LEU A 253 -17.16 18.97 6.23
CA LEU A 253 -17.89 17.67 6.19
C LEU A 253 -19.30 17.77 5.58
N ALA A 254 -19.88 18.96 5.45
CA ALA A 254 -21.15 19.14 4.75
C ALA A 254 -21.00 19.11 3.21
N ASP A 255 -19.78 19.25 2.67
CA ASP A 255 -19.55 19.35 1.23
C ASP A 255 -19.58 17.98 0.54
N GLY A 256 -20.56 17.80 -0.36
CA GLY A 256 -20.70 16.61 -1.19
C GLY A 256 -19.60 16.40 -2.24
N SER A 257 -18.74 17.39 -2.48
CA SER A 257 -17.61 17.28 -3.40
C SER A 257 -16.62 16.19 -2.96
N PHE A 258 -16.37 16.06 -1.65
CA PHE A 258 -15.44 15.10 -1.06
C PHE A 258 -16.01 14.25 0.08
N THR A 259 -17.25 14.49 0.54
CA THR A 259 -17.97 13.60 1.47
C THR A 259 -19.24 13.01 0.86
N ALA A 260 -19.77 11.94 1.46
CA ALA A 260 -21.04 11.30 1.11
C ALA A 260 -21.73 10.71 2.36
N PRO A 261 -23.01 10.32 2.29
CA PRO A 261 -23.63 9.54 3.38
C PRO A 261 -22.84 8.27 3.70
N ALA A 262 -22.73 7.93 4.98
CA ALA A 262 -22.11 6.70 5.45
C ALA A 262 -22.86 5.47 4.91
N VAL A 263 -22.11 4.37 4.71
CA VAL A 263 -22.60 3.15 4.05
C VAL A 263 -22.01 1.88 4.66
N ASN A 264 -22.57 0.73 4.31
CA ASN A 264 -22.02 -0.59 4.64
C ASN A 264 -21.86 -0.83 6.16
N GLY A 265 -22.80 -0.33 6.96
CA GLY A 265 -22.80 -0.43 8.42
C GLY A 265 -22.27 0.82 9.12
N TYR A 266 -21.45 1.65 8.47
CA TYR A 266 -20.96 2.91 9.05
C TYR A 266 -22.10 3.90 9.35
N GLU A 267 -23.25 3.79 8.68
CA GLU A 267 -24.44 4.59 8.97
C GLU A 267 -25.04 4.37 10.37
N LYS A 268 -24.55 3.36 11.10
CA LYS A 268 -24.92 3.08 12.50
C LYS A 268 -23.85 3.51 13.51
N VAL A 269 -22.68 3.95 13.04
CA VAL A 269 -21.50 4.28 13.87
C VAL A 269 -21.13 5.74 13.74
N VAL A 270 -21.01 6.25 12.51
CA VAL A 270 -20.58 7.62 12.22
C VAL A 270 -21.78 8.57 12.40
N GLY A 271 -21.58 9.61 13.22
CA GLY A 271 -22.61 10.22 14.04
C GLY A 271 -23.60 11.16 13.37
N ALA A 272 -23.74 12.37 13.92
CA ALA A 272 -24.95 13.19 13.74
C ALA A 272 -25.21 13.66 12.30
N SER A 273 -24.17 13.84 11.47
CA SER A 273 -24.35 14.12 10.04
C SER A 273 -24.60 12.85 9.21
N GLY A 274 -24.18 11.68 9.71
CA GLY A 274 -24.17 10.43 8.97
C GLY A 274 -23.31 10.47 7.71
N ARG A 275 -22.18 11.20 7.70
CA ARG A 275 -21.31 11.38 6.52
C ARG A 275 -19.92 10.78 6.69
N MET A 276 -19.37 10.28 5.59
CA MET A 276 -18.00 9.79 5.44
C MET A 276 -17.25 10.63 4.42
N VAL A 277 -15.93 10.77 4.61
CA VAL A 277 -15.00 11.23 3.56
C VAL A 277 -14.95 10.18 2.45
N LYS A 278 -14.90 10.61 1.19
CA LYS A 278 -14.84 9.72 0.01
C LYS A 278 -13.40 9.23 -0.27
N ASP A 279 -12.78 8.71 0.78
CA ASP A 279 -11.49 8.02 0.76
C ASP A 279 -11.60 6.63 0.12
N VAL A 280 -10.46 5.92 -0.02
CA VAL A 280 -10.43 4.55 -0.57
C VAL A 280 -11.36 3.60 0.20
N CYS A 281 -11.43 3.72 1.52
CA CYS A 281 -12.23 2.85 2.39
C CYS A 281 -13.75 3.09 2.21
N TYR A 282 -14.18 4.34 2.07
CA TYR A 282 -15.57 4.67 1.72
C TYR A 282 -15.96 4.04 0.38
N TRP A 283 -15.12 4.17 -0.66
CA TRP A 283 -15.45 3.63 -1.97
C TRP A 283 -15.50 2.11 -2.00
N LEU A 284 -14.60 1.44 -1.27
CA LEU A 284 -14.65 -0.01 -1.08
C LEU A 284 -15.94 -0.46 -0.39
N ASN A 285 -16.31 0.19 0.71
CA ASN A 285 -17.57 -0.07 1.41
C ASN A 285 -18.79 0.21 0.52
N ARG A 286 -18.78 1.32 -0.24
CA ARG A 286 -19.86 1.69 -1.16
C ARG A 286 -20.07 0.64 -2.25
N LYS A 287 -19.01 0.25 -2.96
CA LYS A 287 -19.05 -0.73 -4.05
C LYS A 287 -19.36 -2.15 -3.53
N SER A 288 -18.92 -2.49 -2.31
CA SER A 288 -19.32 -3.73 -1.63
C SER A 288 -20.83 -3.76 -1.33
N ALA A 289 -21.37 -2.71 -0.71
CA ALA A 289 -22.78 -2.57 -0.41
C ALA A 289 -23.67 -2.63 -1.67
N GLU A 290 -23.24 -1.98 -2.76
CA GLU A 290 -23.92 -2.02 -4.05
C GLU A 290 -23.90 -3.41 -4.69
N SER A 291 -22.74 -4.09 -4.68
CA SER A 291 -22.61 -5.41 -5.29
C SER A 291 -23.35 -6.50 -4.51
N SER A 292 -23.35 -6.46 -3.18
CA SER A 292 -23.97 -7.49 -2.33
C SER A 292 -25.51 -7.55 -2.37
N LYS A 293 -26.18 -6.70 -3.17
CA LYS A 293 -27.66 -6.55 -3.29
C LYS A 293 -28.40 -6.19 -2.00
N TRP A 294 -27.72 -6.14 -0.86
CA TRP A 294 -28.28 -5.85 0.47
C TRP A 294 -29.11 -4.55 0.54
N PHE A 295 -28.80 -3.59 -0.35
CA PHE A 295 -29.50 -2.30 -0.45
C PHE A 295 -30.80 -2.29 -1.28
N LYS A 296 -31.17 -3.37 -2.00
CA LYS A 296 -32.44 -3.42 -2.75
C LYS A 296 -33.63 -3.79 -1.87
N GLN A 297 -33.99 -2.88 -0.96
CA GLN A 297 -35.01 -3.12 0.07
C GLN A 297 -36.47 -2.90 -0.38
N ASN A 298 -36.75 -2.54 -1.65
CA ASN A 298 -38.07 -2.07 -2.11
C ASN A 298 -38.48 -2.45 -3.55
N GLU A 299 -37.95 -3.52 -4.15
CA GLU A 299 -38.51 -4.09 -5.39
C GLU A 299 -38.94 -5.54 -5.14
N GLU A 300 -40.22 -5.82 -5.37
CA GLU A 300 -40.91 -7.06 -4.99
C GLU A 300 -40.36 -8.31 -5.72
N ASP A 301 -40.28 -9.42 -4.97
CA ASP A 301 -40.29 -10.82 -5.43
C ASP A 301 -39.28 -11.32 -6.48
N VAL A 302 -38.21 -10.58 -6.79
CA VAL A 302 -37.05 -11.20 -7.45
C VAL A 302 -36.04 -11.69 -6.40
N LEU A 303 -36.20 -12.95 -5.98
CA LEU A 303 -35.15 -13.77 -5.36
C LEU A 303 -33.98 -13.92 -6.35
N VAL A 304 -33.16 -12.87 -6.51
CA VAL A 304 -31.98 -12.94 -7.36
C VAL A 304 -30.97 -13.82 -6.67
N LYS A 305 -30.87 -15.06 -7.16
CA LYS A 305 -29.91 -16.12 -6.76
C LYS A 305 -28.64 -15.57 -6.12
N GLU A 306 -28.32 -16.20 -4.98
CA GLU A 306 -27.00 -16.33 -4.34
C GLU A 306 -25.93 -15.43 -4.96
N HIS A 307 -25.56 -14.37 -4.26
CA HIS A 307 -24.35 -13.65 -4.61
C HIS A 307 -23.17 -14.59 -4.33
N PRO A 308 -22.27 -14.88 -5.29
CA PRO A 308 -21.27 -15.95 -5.15
C PRO A 308 -20.12 -15.60 -4.20
N TYR A 309 -20.20 -14.46 -3.50
CA TYR A 309 -19.13 -13.91 -2.67
C TYR A 309 -19.69 -13.45 -1.31
N PRO A 310 -18.90 -13.57 -0.23
CA PRO A 310 -19.25 -13.00 1.06
C PRO A 310 -19.48 -11.50 0.98
N HIS A 311 -20.27 -10.97 1.92
CA HIS A 311 -20.40 -9.53 2.12
C HIS A 311 -19.11 -9.00 2.74
N LEU A 312 -18.47 -8.03 2.08
CA LEU A 312 -17.18 -7.49 2.52
C LEU A 312 -17.39 -6.17 3.27
N LEU A 313 -16.87 -6.10 4.49
CA LEU A 313 -16.89 -4.91 5.35
C LEU A 313 -15.46 -4.36 5.48
N PHE A 314 -15.21 -3.13 5.03
CA PHE A 314 -13.85 -2.58 4.98
C PHE A 314 -13.60 -1.65 6.17
N VAL A 315 -12.49 -1.86 6.86
CA VAL A 315 -12.05 -1.07 8.02
C VAL A 315 -10.72 -0.41 7.69
N ASN A 316 -10.67 0.92 7.75
CA ASN A 316 -9.41 1.65 7.59
C ASN A 316 -8.61 1.58 8.89
N SER A 317 -7.52 0.82 8.88
CA SER A 317 -6.51 0.75 9.95
C SER A 317 -5.10 1.07 9.43
N ALA A 318 -5.01 1.66 8.24
CA ALA A 318 -3.77 2.21 7.73
C ALA A 318 -3.40 3.48 8.53
N VAL A 319 -2.12 3.84 8.47
CA VAL A 319 -1.54 4.95 9.23
C VAL A 319 -0.74 5.80 8.25
N GLU A 320 -1.31 6.96 7.94
CA GLU A 320 -0.70 8.04 7.17
C GLU A 320 0.80 8.28 7.48
N GLU A 321 1.58 8.50 6.42
CA GLU A 321 3.05 8.69 6.43
C GLU A 321 3.87 7.56 7.08
N SER A 322 3.24 6.46 7.52
CA SER A 322 3.97 5.38 8.19
C SER A 322 4.87 4.60 7.23
N THR A 323 5.86 3.92 7.81
CA THR A 323 6.92 3.19 7.10
C THR A 323 7.05 1.76 7.65
N LEU A 324 7.81 0.90 6.99
CA LEU A 324 8.26 -0.37 7.57
C LEU A 324 9.31 -0.11 8.67
N SER A 325 10.19 0.87 8.47
CA SER A 325 11.19 1.29 9.47
C SER A 325 10.58 1.77 10.80
N SER A 326 9.45 2.48 10.80
CA SER A 326 8.74 2.89 12.03
C SER A 326 8.11 1.72 12.79
N ARG A 327 8.07 0.53 12.18
CA ARG A 327 7.61 -0.73 12.77
C ARG A 327 8.77 -1.66 13.18
N ALA A 328 10.02 -1.26 12.97
CA ALA A 328 11.19 -2.09 13.27
C ALA A 328 11.34 -2.43 14.76
N SER A 329 10.82 -1.57 15.66
CA SER A 329 10.75 -1.81 17.11
C SER A 329 9.45 -2.47 17.57
N GLY A 330 8.53 -2.78 16.66
CA GLY A 330 7.24 -3.40 16.94
C GLY A 330 6.07 -2.73 16.21
N LEU A 331 4.92 -3.41 16.23
CA LEU A 331 3.68 -2.98 15.61
C LEU A 331 3.13 -1.65 16.17
N LEU A 332 2.57 -0.81 15.30
CA LEU A 332 1.83 0.40 15.67
C LEU A 332 0.51 0.04 16.40
N PRO A 333 -0.14 1.00 17.10
CA PRO A 333 -1.41 0.74 17.80
C PRO A 333 -2.50 0.17 16.88
N GLN A 334 -2.62 0.68 15.64
CA GLN A 334 -3.59 0.21 14.65
C GLN A 334 -3.25 -1.21 14.15
N ASP A 335 -1.98 -1.50 13.88
CA ASP A 335 -1.53 -2.84 13.48
C ASP A 335 -1.83 -3.87 14.60
N LYS A 336 -1.57 -3.51 15.87
CA LYS A 336 -1.90 -4.34 17.06
C LYS A 336 -3.40 -4.53 17.22
N PHE A 337 -4.19 -3.49 16.98
CA PHE A 337 -5.64 -3.57 16.99
C PHE A 337 -6.14 -4.61 15.99
N VAL A 338 -5.62 -4.62 14.75
CA VAL A 338 -5.98 -5.65 13.75
C VAL A 338 -5.55 -7.04 14.20
N SER A 339 -4.30 -7.20 14.64
CA SER A 339 -3.76 -8.48 15.16
C SER A 339 -4.69 -9.11 16.23
N ASN A 340 -5.22 -8.28 17.14
CA ASN A 340 -6.13 -8.71 18.20
C ASN A 340 -7.57 -9.02 17.76
N HIS A 341 -8.00 -8.58 16.56
CA HIS A 341 -9.39 -8.72 16.07
C HIS A 341 -9.55 -9.62 14.85
N LEU A 342 -8.43 -10.00 14.22
CA LEU A 342 -8.39 -10.81 13.01
C LEU A 342 -8.95 -12.22 13.23
N LYS A 343 -9.72 -12.73 12.26
CA LYS A 343 -10.28 -14.09 12.28
C LYS A 343 -9.88 -14.85 11.00
N PRO A 344 -9.95 -16.19 11.00
CA PRO A 344 -9.58 -17.00 9.83
C PRO A 344 -10.31 -16.67 8.53
N GLN A 345 -11.53 -16.12 8.57
CA GLN A 345 -12.29 -15.71 7.38
C GLN A 345 -12.02 -14.27 6.90
N ASP A 346 -11.27 -13.48 7.67
CA ASP A 346 -11.00 -12.07 7.37
C ASP A 346 -9.84 -11.92 6.38
N ILE A 347 -9.70 -10.72 5.81
CA ILE A 347 -8.71 -10.39 4.78
C ILE A 347 -7.84 -9.22 5.26
N LEU A 348 -6.53 -9.32 5.03
CA LEU A 348 -5.62 -8.17 5.16
C LEU A 348 -5.39 -7.54 3.78
N LEU A 349 -5.51 -6.22 3.70
CA LEU A 349 -5.15 -5.42 2.52
C LEU A 349 -4.02 -4.48 2.91
N VAL A 350 -2.81 -4.74 2.42
CA VAL A 350 -1.57 -4.15 2.95
C VAL A 350 -0.88 -3.32 1.88
N SER A 351 -0.61 -2.04 2.12
CA SER A 351 0.23 -1.19 1.25
C SER A 351 1.33 -0.48 2.04
N VAL A 352 2.59 -0.87 1.79
CA VAL A 352 3.76 -0.45 2.58
C VAL A 352 5.02 -0.35 1.71
N GLY A 353 6.06 0.32 2.22
CA GLY A 353 7.38 0.43 1.60
C GLY A 353 7.58 1.68 0.74
N HIS A 354 6.51 2.39 0.40
CA HIS A 354 6.56 3.56 -0.48
C HIS A 354 7.14 4.77 0.25
N ASN A 355 6.73 5.00 1.49
CA ASN A 355 7.33 6.01 2.35
C ASN A 355 8.78 5.66 2.71
N ASP A 356 9.14 4.38 2.87
CA ASP A 356 10.55 3.98 3.04
C ASP A 356 11.38 4.37 1.80
N MET A 357 10.87 4.11 0.59
CA MET A 357 11.50 4.55 -0.65
C MET A 357 11.56 6.09 -0.78
N ALA A 358 10.51 6.80 -0.39
CA ALA A 358 10.35 8.25 -0.54
C ALA A 358 11.16 9.09 0.47
N PHE A 359 11.30 8.62 1.72
CA PHE A 359 11.96 9.36 2.79
C PHE A 359 13.37 8.84 3.13
N LEU A 360 13.55 7.52 3.19
CA LEU A 360 14.82 6.93 3.65
C LEU A 360 15.76 6.62 2.50
N HIS A 361 15.22 6.20 1.36
CA HIS A 361 15.99 5.68 0.23
C HIS A 361 15.94 6.53 -1.04
N VAL A 362 15.44 7.77 -0.98
CA VAL A 362 15.29 8.65 -2.17
C VAL A 362 16.61 8.87 -2.93
N GLN A 363 17.76 8.94 -2.22
CA GLN A 363 19.08 9.04 -2.84
C GLN A 363 19.50 7.75 -3.57
N GLN A 364 19.13 6.60 -3.01
CA GLN A 364 19.39 5.29 -3.59
C GLN A 364 18.49 5.06 -4.82
N ALA A 365 17.22 5.48 -4.75
CA ALA A 365 16.30 5.47 -5.88
C ALA A 365 16.79 6.39 -7.02
N ALA A 366 17.19 7.63 -6.70
CA ALA A 366 17.80 8.54 -7.67
C ALA A 366 19.03 7.93 -8.34
N ARG A 367 19.89 7.25 -7.56
CA ARG A 367 21.06 6.54 -8.07
C ARG A 367 20.69 5.39 -9.02
N VAL A 368 19.70 4.56 -8.68
CA VAL A 368 19.21 3.49 -9.56
C VAL A 368 18.71 4.06 -10.90
N LEU A 369 17.90 5.12 -10.87
CA LEU A 369 17.38 5.80 -12.07
C LEU A 369 18.49 6.39 -12.95
N GLN A 370 19.56 6.91 -12.34
CA GLN A 370 20.69 7.53 -13.05
C GLN A 370 21.69 6.49 -13.60
N GLU A 371 22.02 5.43 -12.84
CA GLU A 371 22.98 4.40 -13.24
C GLU A 371 22.40 3.35 -14.20
N GLY A 372 21.07 3.18 -14.22
CA GLY A 372 20.37 2.26 -15.09
C GLY A 372 20.36 2.73 -16.55
N THR A 373 21.20 2.12 -17.39
CA THR A 373 21.33 2.45 -18.82
C THR A 373 20.37 1.69 -19.72
N THR A 374 19.82 0.57 -19.23
CA THR A 374 18.85 -0.30 -19.91
C THR A 374 17.83 -0.79 -18.89
N ASP A 375 16.66 -1.21 -19.35
CA ASP A 375 15.59 -1.69 -18.47
C ASP A 375 16.00 -2.96 -17.70
N GLU A 376 16.76 -3.86 -18.31
CA GLU A 376 17.36 -5.03 -17.64
C GLU A 376 18.27 -4.62 -16.47
N LYS A 377 19.13 -3.62 -16.67
CA LYS A 377 20.02 -3.10 -15.62
C LYS A 377 19.26 -2.34 -14.54
N LEU A 378 18.20 -1.60 -14.91
CA LEU A 378 17.29 -0.94 -13.95
C LEU A 378 16.59 -1.98 -13.07
N THR A 379 16.05 -3.03 -13.66
CA THR A 379 15.42 -4.16 -12.96
C THR A 379 16.40 -4.81 -11.98
N GLN A 380 17.62 -5.16 -12.43
CA GLN A 380 18.64 -5.73 -11.55
C GLN A 380 18.95 -4.79 -10.37
N LEU A 381 19.26 -3.52 -10.65
CA LEU A 381 19.59 -2.54 -9.61
C LEU A 381 18.42 -2.31 -8.65
N ALA A 382 17.18 -2.22 -9.13
CA ALA A 382 15.99 -2.09 -8.30
C ALA A 382 15.88 -3.25 -7.30
N VAL A 383 15.96 -4.48 -7.79
CA VAL A 383 15.86 -5.70 -6.97
C VAL A 383 17.01 -5.77 -5.96
N GLU A 384 18.25 -5.53 -6.38
CA GLU A 384 19.41 -5.52 -5.47
C GLU A 384 19.29 -4.46 -4.36
N ASN A 385 18.69 -3.30 -4.64
CA ASN A 385 18.63 -2.19 -3.71
C ASN A 385 17.38 -2.18 -2.81
N PHE A 386 16.23 -2.68 -3.26
CA PHE A 386 14.95 -2.53 -2.54
C PHE A 386 14.19 -3.84 -2.28
N SER A 387 14.66 -5.01 -2.75
CA SER A 387 13.98 -6.28 -2.45
C SER A 387 13.90 -6.59 -0.96
N HIS A 388 14.88 -6.17 -0.15
CA HIS A 388 14.81 -6.33 1.32
C HIS A 388 13.59 -5.61 1.92
N ILE A 389 13.25 -4.41 1.44
CA ILE A 389 12.06 -3.66 1.86
C ILE A 389 10.79 -4.40 1.41
N TYR A 390 10.63 -4.56 0.08
CA TYR A 390 9.39 -5.04 -0.51
C TYR A 390 9.13 -6.54 -0.34
N LYS A 391 10.15 -7.33 0.01
CA LYS A 391 10.05 -8.74 0.36
C LYS A 391 10.27 -8.98 1.85
N GLU A 392 11.52 -8.91 2.32
CA GLU A 392 11.91 -9.44 3.65
C GLU A 392 11.28 -8.65 4.82
N ASP A 393 11.22 -7.33 4.71
CA ASP A 393 10.62 -6.46 5.73
C ASP A 393 9.09 -6.46 5.64
N THR A 394 8.51 -6.50 4.44
CA THR A 394 7.07 -6.75 4.21
C THR A 394 6.61 -8.11 4.78
N GLU A 395 7.35 -9.20 4.51
CA GLU A 395 7.08 -10.53 5.10
C GLU A 395 7.15 -10.46 6.62
N ARG A 396 8.19 -9.84 7.18
CA ARG A 396 8.33 -9.71 8.65
C ARG A 396 7.19 -8.92 9.27
N TYR A 397 6.77 -7.82 8.63
CA TYR A 397 5.66 -6.99 9.09
C TYR A 397 4.33 -7.77 9.08
N ILE A 398 3.97 -8.38 7.95
CA ILE A 398 2.71 -9.13 7.82
C ILE A 398 2.69 -10.32 8.79
N ASN A 399 3.78 -11.09 8.88
CA ASN A 399 3.87 -12.19 9.83
C ASN A 399 3.83 -11.71 11.30
N SER A 400 4.29 -10.49 11.59
CA SER A 400 4.17 -9.90 12.94
C SER A 400 2.72 -9.52 13.29
N ILE A 401 1.92 -9.07 12.31
CA ILE A 401 0.47 -8.82 12.49
C ILE A 401 -0.28 -10.13 12.71
N LEU A 402 0.02 -11.16 11.92
CA LEU A 402 -0.63 -12.46 12.02
C LEU A 402 -0.30 -13.15 13.34
N GLY A 403 0.97 -13.15 13.76
CA GLY A 403 1.39 -13.95 14.92
C GLY A 403 1.03 -15.42 14.71
N ASP A 404 0.32 -16.02 15.67
CA ASP A 404 -0.25 -17.37 15.54
C ASP A 404 -1.64 -17.42 14.87
N SER A 405 -2.26 -16.26 14.60
CA SER A 405 -3.56 -16.16 13.93
C SER A 405 -3.43 -16.40 12.42
N THR A 406 -4.47 -17.00 11.83
CA THR A 406 -4.57 -17.16 10.37
C THR A 406 -5.61 -16.23 9.76
N CYS A 407 -5.53 -16.00 8.46
CA CYS A 407 -6.52 -15.24 7.68
C CYS A 407 -6.77 -15.86 6.29
N LYS A 408 -7.92 -15.53 5.70
CA LYS A 408 -8.36 -16.09 4.42
C LYS A 408 -7.49 -15.62 3.25
N MET A 409 -7.06 -14.38 3.29
CA MET A 409 -6.30 -13.78 2.20
C MET A 409 -5.47 -12.60 2.72
N VAL A 410 -4.26 -12.46 2.19
CA VAL A 410 -3.47 -11.22 2.30
C VAL A 410 -3.27 -10.67 0.89
N VAL A 411 -3.87 -9.51 0.62
CA VAL A 411 -3.64 -8.73 -0.59
C VAL A 411 -2.51 -7.73 -0.30
N VAL A 412 -1.42 -7.77 -1.07
CA VAL A 412 -0.26 -6.90 -0.85
C VAL A 412 -0.06 -5.97 -2.05
N CYS A 413 -0.15 -4.67 -1.80
CA CYS A 413 -0.20 -3.62 -2.80
C CYS A 413 1.17 -2.97 -3.07
N MET A 414 1.63 -3.04 -4.31
CA MET A 414 2.59 -2.09 -4.86
C MET A 414 1.88 -0.77 -5.23
N LEU A 415 2.51 0.37 -4.98
CA LEU A 415 1.98 1.70 -5.29
C LEU A 415 1.65 1.86 -6.77
N TYR A 416 0.74 2.79 -7.00
CA TYR A 416 0.51 3.41 -8.28
C TYR A 416 1.69 4.27 -8.76
N HIS A 417 1.57 4.81 -9.98
CA HIS A 417 2.52 5.78 -10.49
C HIS A 417 2.13 7.19 -10.04
N LEU A 418 3.13 8.04 -9.76
CA LEU A 418 2.91 9.46 -9.42
C LEU A 418 2.41 10.25 -10.64
N ASP A 419 1.70 11.37 -10.40
CA ASP A 419 1.18 12.24 -11.47
C ASP A 419 2.33 12.83 -12.31
N GLU A 420 2.26 12.56 -13.61
CA GLU A 420 3.26 12.99 -14.58
C GLU A 420 3.13 14.47 -14.97
N ASN A 421 2.09 15.17 -14.53
CA ASN A 421 1.92 16.60 -14.79
C ASN A 421 2.91 17.46 -13.97
N ASP A 422 3.93 17.99 -14.65
CA ASP A 422 4.97 18.80 -14.01
C ASP A 422 4.53 20.21 -13.62
N GLU A 423 3.37 20.67 -14.10
CA GLU A 423 2.77 21.97 -13.73
C GLU A 423 1.89 21.87 -12.48
N ALA A 424 1.54 20.64 -12.04
CA ALA A 424 0.76 20.43 -10.83
C ALA A 424 1.61 20.62 -9.57
N PHE A 425 1.02 21.24 -8.54
CA PHE A 425 1.66 21.39 -7.24
C PHE A 425 1.82 20.03 -6.55
N SER A 426 2.94 19.83 -5.85
CA SER A 426 3.13 18.71 -4.93
C SER A 426 3.79 19.17 -3.62
N TRP A 427 3.36 18.62 -2.49
CA TRP A 427 4.10 18.76 -1.24
C TRP A 427 5.47 18.06 -1.29
N TRP A 428 5.60 17.01 -2.11
CA TRP A 428 6.81 16.20 -2.26
C TRP A 428 7.72 16.67 -3.41
N GLU A 429 7.58 17.94 -3.84
CA GLU A 429 8.35 18.58 -4.91
C GLU A 429 9.87 18.28 -4.87
N ARG A 430 10.47 18.27 -3.67
CA ARG A 430 11.90 17.94 -3.48
C ARG A 430 12.25 16.49 -3.84
N GLY A 431 11.33 15.54 -3.63
CA GLY A 431 11.50 14.15 -4.03
C GLY A 431 11.47 14.00 -5.55
N PHE A 432 10.49 14.62 -6.21
CA PHE A 432 10.46 14.70 -7.68
C PHE A 432 11.73 15.31 -8.27
N GLN A 433 12.26 16.38 -7.65
CA GLN A 433 13.54 16.99 -8.05
C GLN A 433 14.74 16.05 -7.80
N ALA A 434 14.83 15.42 -6.63
CA ALA A 434 15.94 14.52 -6.28
C ALA A 434 16.01 13.27 -7.17
N LEU A 435 14.85 12.71 -7.54
CA LEU A 435 14.71 11.62 -8.49
C LEU A 435 14.86 12.08 -9.96
N GLY A 436 14.91 13.40 -10.20
CA GLY A 436 14.97 13.98 -11.53
C GLY A 436 13.77 13.62 -12.40
N LEU A 437 12.57 13.57 -11.82
CA LEU A 437 11.32 13.26 -12.53
C LEU A 437 10.75 14.49 -13.27
N ILE A 438 10.93 15.69 -12.73
CA ILE A 438 10.38 16.93 -13.30
C ILE A 438 11.03 17.22 -14.66
N GLY A 439 10.22 17.41 -15.70
CA GLY A 439 10.66 17.71 -17.06
C GLY A 439 11.37 16.55 -17.77
N ASN A 440 11.44 15.36 -17.16
CA ASN A 440 12.22 14.24 -17.66
C ASN A 440 11.35 12.97 -17.85
N PRO A 441 10.76 12.79 -19.04
CA PRO A 441 9.89 11.64 -19.32
C PRO A 441 10.64 10.30 -19.27
N GLU A 442 11.95 10.27 -19.52
CA GLU A 442 12.74 9.03 -19.39
C GLU A 442 12.87 8.62 -17.92
N ASN A 443 13.14 9.53 -16.99
CA ASN A 443 13.16 9.16 -15.56
C ASN A 443 11.78 8.72 -15.04
N LYS A 444 10.69 9.32 -15.53
CA LYS A 444 9.32 8.85 -15.24
C LYS A 444 9.12 7.41 -15.73
N ARG A 445 9.48 7.12 -16.98
CA ARG A 445 9.45 5.76 -17.56
C ARG A 445 10.30 4.78 -16.73
N ARG A 446 11.52 5.17 -16.34
CA ARG A 446 12.42 4.34 -15.51
C ARG A 446 11.85 4.05 -14.13
N MET A 447 11.16 5.01 -13.50
CA MET A 447 10.49 4.76 -12.22
C MET A 447 9.42 3.66 -12.35
N LYS A 448 8.62 3.70 -13.42
CA LYS A 448 7.63 2.65 -13.72
C LYS A 448 8.29 1.27 -13.91
N VAL A 449 9.43 1.21 -14.61
CA VAL A 449 10.25 -0.03 -14.72
C VAL A 449 10.75 -0.52 -13.36
N VAL A 450 11.25 0.38 -12.50
CA VAL A 450 11.71 0.04 -11.13
C VAL A 450 10.56 -0.49 -10.26
N GLN A 451 9.39 0.16 -10.28
CA GLN A 451 8.20 -0.28 -9.54
C GLN A 451 7.71 -1.65 -10.04
N HIS A 452 7.60 -1.85 -11.36
CA HIS A 452 7.18 -3.12 -11.94
C HIS A 452 8.18 -4.26 -11.66
N ALA A 453 9.49 -3.98 -11.73
CA ALA A 453 10.53 -4.95 -11.37
C ALA A 453 10.41 -5.42 -9.91
N LEU A 454 10.12 -4.51 -8.99
CA LEU A 454 9.91 -4.84 -7.57
C LEU A 454 8.60 -5.59 -7.34
N PHE A 455 7.54 -5.29 -8.10
CA PHE A 455 6.32 -6.08 -8.10
C PHE A 455 6.56 -7.54 -8.51
N GLU A 456 7.17 -7.76 -9.69
CA GLU A 456 7.43 -9.10 -10.24
C GLU A 456 8.44 -9.92 -9.42
N HIS A 457 9.52 -9.30 -8.95
CA HIS A 457 10.65 -10.01 -8.33
C HIS A 457 10.70 -9.96 -6.79
N ALA A 458 9.96 -9.05 -6.14
CA ALA A 458 9.82 -9.01 -4.69
C ALA A 458 8.39 -9.37 -4.23
N LEU A 459 7.36 -8.56 -4.57
CA LEU A 459 6.01 -8.77 -4.03
C LEU A 459 5.35 -10.09 -4.48
N LYS A 460 5.51 -10.50 -5.74
CA LYS A 460 5.01 -11.82 -6.18
C LYS A 460 5.70 -13.02 -5.53
N GLN A 461 6.83 -12.79 -4.85
CA GLN A 461 7.65 -13.83 -4.21
C GLN A 461 7.43 -13.91 -2.69
N LEU A 462 6.47 -13.15 -2.15
CA LEU A 462 6.13 -13.11 -0.72
C LEU A 462 5.61 -14.46 -0.22
N GLN A 463 6.11 -14.90 0.93
CA GLN A 463 5.67 -16.13 1.61
C GLN A 463 5.13 -15.78 3.01
N ILE A 464 3.81 -15.91 3.17
CA ILE A 464 3.09 -15.62 4.42
C ILE A 464 2.41 -16.92 4.90
N PRO A 465 3.06 -17.73 5.76
CA PRO A 465 2.58 -19.09 6.08
C PRO A 465 1.19 -19.16 6.72
N ASN A 466 0.79 -18.11 7.43
CA ASN A 466 -0.49 -18.06 8.14
C ASN A 466 -1.63 -17.42 7.31
N ALA A 467 -1.38 -17.13 6.04
CA ALA A 467 -2.42 -16.76 5.09
C ALA A 467 -2.77 -17.97 4.21
N GLU A 468 -4.07 -18.29 4.04
CA GLU A 468 -4.49 -19.34 3.08
C GLU A 468 -4.10 -18.95 1.64
N LYS A 469 -4.08 -17.64 1.34
CA LYS A 469 -3.74 -17.10 0.02
C LYS A 469 -3.03 -15.75 0.12
N VAL A 470 -1.97 -15.57 -0.66
CA VAL A 470 -1.28 -14.28 -0.84
C VAL A 470 -1.54 -13.79 -2.26
N VAL A 471 -2.04 -12.56 -2.39
CA VAL A 471 -2.43 -11.95 -3.67
C VAL A 471 -1.64 -10.65 -3.88
N PRO A 472 -0.59 -10.65 -4.72
CA PRO A 472 0.13 -9.43 -5.05
C PRO A 472 -0.71 -8.57 -6.00
N LEU A 473 -0.87 -7.28 -5.66
CA LEU A 473 -1.67 -6.31 -6.42
C LEU A 473 -0.84 -5.09 -6.81
N GLU A 474 -0.85 -4.74 -8.10
CA GLU A 474 -0.18 -3.54 -8.63
C GLU A 474 -1.21 -2.41 -8.79
N LEU A 475 -1.19 -1.41 -7.90
CA LEU A 475 -2.17 -0.32 -7.91
C LEU A 475 -2.01 0.61 -9.13
N SER A 476 -0.88 0.56 -9.83
CA SER A 476 -0.66 1.34 -11.06
C SER A 476 -1.59 0.96 -12.21
N ARG A 477 -2.22 -0.22 -12.14
CA ARG A 477 -3.31 -0.65 -13.04
C ARG A 477 -4.57 0.22 -12.91
N ALA A 478 -4.76 0.90 -11.78
CA ALA A 478 -5.82 1.87 -11.56
C ALA A 478 -5.35 3.30 -11.79
N LEU A 479 -4.11 3.61 -11.36
CA LEU A 479 -3.52 4.94 -11.32
C LEU A 479 -2.13 4.93 -11.99
N ASP A 480 -2.10 5.26 -13.29
CA ASP A 480 -0.94 5.08 -14.16
C ASP A 480 -0.02 6.31 -14.30
N GLY A 481 -0.33 7.38 -13.55
CA GLY A 481 0.33 8.70 -13.58
C GLY A 481 -0.20 9.67 -14.65
N THR A 482 -1.06 9.25 -15.58
CA THR A 482 -1.38 10.06 -16.78
C THR A 482 -2.59 11.00 -16.64
N ASN A 483 -3.44 10.79 -15.63
CA ASN A 483 -4.65 11.58 -15.40
C ASN A 483 -4.60 12.32 -14.07
N SER A 484 -4.14 13.57 -14.08
CA SER A 484 -4.01 14.41 -12.88
C SER A 484 -5.30 14.60 -12.07
N LEU A 485 -6.49 14.42 -12.66
CA LEU A 485 -7.76 14.48 -11.92
C LEU A 485 -7.94 13.34 -10.91
N MET A 486 -7.13 12.30 -11.01
CA MET A 486 -7.11 11.16 -10.08
C MET A 486 -6.15 11.35 -8.91
N TYR A 487 -5.41 12.47 -8.84
CA TYR A 487 -4.41 12.72 -7.80
C TYR A 487 -4.69 14.01 -7.03
N GLU A 488 -4.38 13.98 -5.73
CA GLU A 488 -4.14 15.17 -4.93
C GLU A 488 -2.64 15.38 -4.79
N GLN A 489 -2.18 16.61 -5.05
CA GLN A 489 -0.80 17.03 -4.87
C GLN A 489 0.25 16.11 -5.51
N ARG A 490 -0.09 15.53 -6.67
CA ARG A 490 0.67 14.57 -7.51
C ARG A 490 1.01 13.20 -6.91
N VAL A 491 0.75 12.97 -5.63
CA VAL A 491 1.22 11.75 -4.93
C VAL A 491 0.14 10.99 -4.20
N GLU A 492 -0.98 11.62 -3.86
CA GLU A 492 -2.09 10.98 -3.14
C GLU A 492 -3.28 10.75 -4.08
N PRO A 493 -4.18 9.80 -3.83
CA PRO A 493 -5.36 9.61 -4.65
C PRO A 493 -6.42 10.67 -4.35
N SER A 494 -7.02 11.25 -5.39
CA SER A 494 -8.20 12.12 -5.26
C SER A 494 -9.47 11.31 -4.97
N VAL A 495 -10.61 11.98 -4.82
CA VAL A 495 -11.92 11.30 -4.74
C VAL A 495 -12.13 10.32 -5.91
N LEU A 496 -11.75 10.73 -7.13
CA LEU A 496 -11.85 9.91 -8.33
C LEU A 496 -10.78 8.80 -8.36
N GLY A 497 -9.56 9.11 -7.89
CA GLY A 497 -8.49 8.13 -7.80
C GLY A 497 -8.79 7.02 -6.80
N GLY A 498 -9.30 7.39 -5.62
CA GLY A 498 -9.74 6.46 -4.59
C GLY A 498 -10.90 5.58 -5.03
N GLU A 499 -11.85 6.12 -5.83
CA GLU A 499 -12.89 5.30 -6.47
C GLU A 499 -12.29 4.25 -7.41
N LYS A 500 -11.32 4.66 -8.24
CA LYS A 500 -10.69 3.79 -9.23
C LYS A 500 -9.81 2.70 -8.61
N LEU A 501 -9.13 3.03 -7.50
CA LEU A 501 -8.42 2.06 -6.66
C LEU A 501 -9.40 1.05 -6.04
N ALA A 502 -10.54 1.52 -5.53
CA ALA A 502 -11.56 0.67 -4.92
C ALA A 502 -12.18 -0.34 -5.91
N ASP A 503 -12.40 0.03 -7.18
CA ASP A 503 -12.80 -0.93 -8.22
C ASP A 503 -11.76 -2.05 -8.36
N LEU A 504 -10.48 -1.69 -8.62
CA LEU A 504 -9.39 -2.64 -8.84
C LEU A 504 -9.18 -3.58 -7.65
N ILE A 505 -9.21 -3.05 -6.43
CA ILE A 505 -9.05 -3.81 -5.19
C ILE A 505 -10.22 -4.78 -5.00
N LEU A 506 -11.46 -4.31 -5.16
CA LEU A 506 -12.65 -5.13 -4.94
C LEU A 506 -12.78 -6.26 -5.96
N ASP A 507 -12.47 -5.98 -7.23
CA ASP A 507 -12.41 -6.99 -8.28
C ASP A 507 -11.30 -8.01 -7.98
N THR A 508 -10.10 -7.55 -7.59
CA THR A 508 -8.99 -8.44 -7.22
C THR A 508 -9.36 -9.37 -6.05
N ILE A 509 -10.06 -8.88 -5.03
CA ILE A 509 -10.53 -9.72 -3.91
C ILE A 509 -11.55 -10.75 -4.41
N LYS A 510 -12.54 -10.33 -5.21
CA LYS A 510 -13.61 -11.22 -5.75
C LYS A 510 -13.09 -12.28 -6.72
N GLU A 511 -12.09 -11.96 -7.54
CA GLU A 511 -11.41 -12.95 -8.40
C GLU A 511 -10.63 -14.01 -7.61
N ASN A 512 -10.38 -13.76 -6.32
CA ASN A 512 -9.52 -14.59 -5.49
C ASN A 512 -10.21 -15.27 -4.30
N LEU A 513 -11.51 -15.00 -4.09
CA LEU A 513 -12.41 -15.70 -3.17
C LEU A 513 -13.05 -16.92 -3.85
#